data_AF-A0A0C1F6Y8-F1
#
_entry.id   AF-A0A0C1F6Y8-F1
#
_cell.length_a   1.000
_cell.length_b   1.000
_cell.length_c   1.000
_cell.angle_alpha   90.00
_cell.angle_beta   90.00
_cell.angle_gamma   90.00
#
_symmetry.space_group_name_H-M   'P 1'
#
loop_
_entity.id
_entity.type
_entity.pdbx_description
1 polymer ?
#
loop_
_entity_poly.entity_id
_entity_poly.type
_entity_poly.pdbx_seq_one_letter_code
_entity_poly.pdbx_strand_id
1 'polypeptide(L)'
;MKKTITVLMLLLFTVNAFSQTIPNNEFSKKYYLKKSKNQKTTGWILLSGGTLMTVVGVIGFSDSWYSSSNSTTDTYGFIMLGGVVSGLGSIPFFIMSGNNARKAATISLSNQPVFSPMQGSLVLNSQPGLSVKITF
;
A
#
# COMPACT_ATOMS: atom_id res chain seq x y z
N MET A 1 -38.88 6.20 36.75
CA MET A 1 -38.07 5.03 36.36
C MET A 1 -38.05 4.79 34.85
N LYS A 2 -39.18 4.55 34.19
CA LYS A 2 -39.18 4.33 32.72
C LYS A 2 -38.67 5.54 31.92
N LYS A 3 -39.12 6.75 32.27
CA LYS A 3 -38.73 8.01 31.59
C LYS A 3 -37.25 8.38 31.75
N THR A 4 -36.67 8.08 32.92
CA THR A 4 -35.24 8.34 33.18
C THR A 4 -34.34 7.40 32.38
N ILE A 5 -34.76 6.16 32.18
CA ILE A 5 -34.06 5.19 31.32
C ILE A 5 -34.09 5.64 29.85
N THR A 6 -35.23 6.14 29.37
CA THR A 6 -35.34 6.62 27.97
C THR A 6 -34.42 7.81 27.69
N VAL A 7 -34.31 8.76 28.62
CA VAL A 7 -33.40 9.92 28.48
C VAL A 7 -31.94 9.49 28.53
N LEU A 8 -31.60 8.54 29.41
CA LEU A 8 -30.24 7.99 29.49
C LEU A 8 -29.84 7.27 28.19
N MET A 9 -30.77 6.53 27.58
CA MET A 9 -30.53 5.84 26.32
C MET A 9 -30.35 6.82 25.15
N LEU A 10 -31.10 7.93 25.12
CA LEU A 10 -30.96 8.99 24.12
C LEU A 10 -29.61 9.72 24.24
N LEU A 11 -29.12 9.91 25.47
CA LEU A 11 -27.83 10.56 25.75
C LEU A 11 -26.63 9.73 25.27
N LEU A 12 -26.74 8.39 25.29
CA LEU A 12 -25.67 7.49 24.82
C LEU A 12 -25.48 7.54 23.29
N PHE A 13 -26.50 7.93 22.52
CA PHE A 13 -26.40 8.07 21.06
C PHE A 13 -25.69 9.35 20.61
N THR A 14 -25.68 10.41 21.43
CA THR A 14 -25.04 11.69 21.06
C THR A 14 -23.54 11.72 21.32
N VAL A 15 -22.99 10.78 22.11
CA VAL A 15 -21.55 10.75 22.44
C VAL A 15 -20.67 10.48 21.21
N ASN A 16 -21.19 9.82 20.17
CA ASN A 16 -20.46 9.55 18.94
C ASN A 16 -20.56 10.67 17.88
N ALA A 17 -21.24 11.79 18.20
CA ALA A 17 -21.43 12.89 17.24
C ALA A 17 -20.22 13.83 17.12
N PHE A 18 -19.20 13.69 17.96
CA PHE A 18 -17.96 14.44 17.81
C PHE A 18 -17.04 13.73 16.82
N SER A 19 -17.20 14.06 15.54
CA SER A 19 -16.23 13.77 14.48
C SER A 19 -14.96 14.63 14.63
N GLN A 20 -14.45 14.80 15.84
CA GLN A 20 -13.09 15.26 16.05
C GLN A 20 -12.17 14.08 15.75
N THR A 21 -12.00 13.78 14.47
CA THR A 21 -10.87 12.98 14.04
C THR A 21 -9.62 13.78 14.40
N ILE A 22 -9.00 13.47 15.53
CA ILE A 22 -7.57 13.74 15.72
C ILE A 22 -6.94 13.30 14.39
N PRO A 23 -6.20 14.15 13.65
CA PRO A 23 -5.66 13.77 12.36
C PRO A 23 -4.79 12.54 12.60
N ASN A 24 -5.34 11.37 12.27
CA ASN A 24 -4.71 10.12 12.58
C ASN A 24 -3.51 10.07 11.65
N ASN A 25 -2.31 10.22 12.22
CA ASN A 25 -1.05 10.21 11.49
C ASN A 25 -0.78 8.84 10.83
N GLU A 26 -1.71 7.88 10.97
CA GLU A 26 -1.83 6.62 10.25
C GLU A 26 -1.56 6.75 8.74
N PHE A 27 -1.94 7.87 8.12
CA PHE A 27 -1.73 8.09 6.68
C PHE A 27 -0.67 9.14 6.35
N SER A 28 0.39 9.24 7.16
CA SER A 28 1.49 10.17 6.88
C SER A 28 2.33 9.75 5.64
N LYS A 29 3.08 10.71 5.07
CA LYS A 29 4.09 10.43 4.02
C LYS A 29 5.02 9.28 4.41
N LYS A 30 5.46 9.24 5.67
CA LYS A 30 6.36 8.19 6.18
C LYS A 30 5.70 6.81 6.14
N TYR A 31 4.40 6.73 6.46
CA TYR A 31 3.63 5.49 6.36
C TYR A 31 3.60 4.96 4.92
N TYR A 32 3.21 5.79 3.95
CA TYR A 32 3.11 5.36 2.55
C TYR A 32 4.48 5.02 1.94
N LEU A 33 5.55 5.76 2.29
CA LEU A 33 6.91 5.41 1.89
C LEU A 33 7.34 4.06 2.46
N LYS A 34 7.10 3.80 3.75
CA LYS A 34 7.43 2.52 4.38
C LYS A 34 6.65 1.38 3.71
N LYS A 35 5.35 1.58 3.48
CA LYS A 35 4.49 0.60 2.80
C LYS A 35 4.96 0.30 1.38
N SER A 36 5.31 1.34 0.61
CA SER A 36 5.86 1.21 -0.73
C SER A 36 7.16 0.39 -0.74
N LYS A 37 8.09 0.70 0.17
CA LYS A 37 9.37 -0.03 0.29
C LYS A 37 9.15 -1.51 0.62
N ASN A 38 8.32 -1.81 1.63
CA ASN A 38 8.03 -3.18 2.03
C ASN A 38 7.44 -3.99 0.87
N GLN A 39 6.45 -3.44 0.16
CA GLN A 39 5.86 -4.11 -0.99
C GLN A 39 6.86 -4.32 -2.14
N LYS A 40 7.76 -3.36 -2.38
CA LYS A 40 8.83 -3.51 -3.37
C LYS A 40 9.76 -4.67 -3.00
N THR A 41 10.14 -4.75 -1.73
CA THR A 41 10.98 -5.84 -1.22
C THR A 41 10.27 -7.19 -1.35
N THR A 42 8.98 -7.28 -0.97
CA THR A 42 8.19 -8.50 -1.16
C THR A 42 8.12 -8.90 -2.64
N GLY A 43 7.87 -7.95 -3.54
CA GLY A 43 7.90 -8.20 -4.99
C GLY A 43 9.24 -8.76 -5.46
N TRP A 44 10.36 -8.17 -5.03
CA TRP A 44 11.69 -8.69 -5.36
C TRP A 44 11.95 -10.08 -4.81
N ILE A 45 11.52 -10.38 -3.57
CA ILE A 45 11.68 -11.72 -2.97
C ILE A 45 10.90 -12.77 -3.77
N LEU A 46 9.64 -12.49 -4.14
CA LEU A 46 8.85 -13.41 -4.95
C LEU A 46 9.45 -13.58 -6.36
N LEU A 47 9.90 -12.49 -6.98
CA LEU A 47 10.47 -12.54 -8.33
C LEU A 47 11.79 -13.31 -8.35
N SER A 48 12.71 -13.01 -7.43
CA SER A 48 14.00 -13.69 -7.36
C SER A 48 13.83 -15.15 -6.94
N GLY A 49 12.99 -15.41 -5.93
CA GLY A 49 12.69 -16.77 -5.47
C GLY A 49 12.02 -17.60 -6.56
N GLY A 50 11.03 -17.01 -7.27
CA GLY A 50 10.36 -17.64 -8.39
C GLY A 50 11.31 -17.94 -9.55
N THR A 51 12.19 -17.00 -9.89
CA THR A 51 13.21 -17.19 -10.94
C THR A 51 14.16 -18.34 -10.59
N LEU A 52 14.66 -18.39 -9.35
CA LEU A 52 15.53 -19.48 -8.89
C LEU A 52 14.81 -20.83 -8.93
N MET A 53 13.56 -20.91 -8.46
CA MET A 53 12.74 -22.12 -8.55
C MET A 53 12.56 -22.56 -10.01
N THR A 54 12.26 -21.64 -10.93
CA THR A 54 12.11 -21.97 -12.35
C THR A 54 13.42 -22.52 -12.94
N VAL A 55 14.58 -21.90 -12.65
CA VAL A 55 15.87 -22.39 -13.14
C VAL A 55 16.18 -23.80 -12.60
N VAL A 56 16.03 -24.02 -11.29
CA VAL A 56 16.26 -25.33 -10.67
C VAL A 56 15.29 -26.37 -11.22
N GLY A 57 14.01 -26.00 -11.40
CA GLY A 57 13.00 -26.87 -11.97
C GLY A 57 13.32 -27.28 -13.41
N VAL A 58 13.76 -26.35 -14.26
CA VAL A 58 14.14 -26.64 -15.65
C VAL A 58 15.34 -27.60 -15.72
N ILE A 59 16.39 -27.34 -14.94
CA ILE A 59 17.58 -28.20 -14.92
C ILE A 59 17.21 -29.60 -14.44
N GLY A 60 16.52 -29.69 -13.30
CA GLY A 60 16.13 -30.98 -12.72
C GLY A 60 15.16 -31.76 -13.62
N PHE A 61 14.19 -31.07 -14.24
CA PHE A 61 13.25 -31.70 -15.18
C PHE A 61 13.98 -32.28 -16.40
N SER A 62 14.96 -31.56 -16.94
CA SER A 62 15.72 -32.04 -18.10
C SER A 62 16.52 -33.29 -17.76
N ASP A 63 17.21 -33.31 -16.62
CA ASP A 63 18.04 -34.43 -16.18
C ASP A 63 17.21 -35.69 -15.84
N SER A 64 16.09 -35.50 -15.13
CA SER A 64 15.19 -36.59 -14.76
C SER A 64 14.44 -37.18 -15.95
N TRP A 65 14.15 -36.37 -16.97
CA TRP A 65 13.50 -36.81 -18.22
C TRP A 65 14.40 -37.78 -18.99
N TYR A 66 15.70 -37.47 -19.12
CA TYR A 66 16.66 -38.37 -19.75
C TYR A 66 16.90 -39.65 -18.95
N SER A 67 16.84 -39.54 -17.61
CA SER A 67 16.99 -40.69 -16.70
C SER A 67 15.73 -41.54 -16.55
N SER A 68 14.64 -41.21 -17.28
CA SER A 68 13.36 -41.94 -17.30
C SER A 68 12.70 -42.12 -15.92
N SER A 69 12.94 -41.18 -14.99
CA SER A 69 12.39 -41.19 -13.64
C SER A 69 11.15 -40.29 -13.57
N ASN A 70 9.98 -40.89 -13.76
CA ASN A 70 8.71 -40.14 -13.88
C ASN A 70 8.36 -39.32 -12.64
N SER A 71 8.53 -39.88 -11.44
CA SER A 71 8.17 -39.19 -10.18
C SER A 71 9.05 -37.97 -9.88
N THR A 72 10.33 -38.04 -10.24
CA THR A 72 11.26 -36.91 -10.06
C THR A 72 11.01 -35.83 -11.12
N THR A 73 10.73 -36.24 -12.35
CA THR A 73 10.33 -35.35 -13.45
C THR A 73 9.10 -34.52 -13.10
N ASP A 74 8.05 -35.15 -12.58
CA ASP A 74 6.85 -34.44 -12.15
C ASP A 74 7.16 -33.44 -11.04
N THR A 75 8.00 -33.83 -10.07
CA THR A 75 8.41 -32.96 -8.95
C THR A 75 9.12 -31.70 -9.46
N TYR A 76 10.08 -31.84 -10.36
CA TYR A 76 10.78 -30.69 -10.96
C TYR A 76 9.87 -29.85 -11.87
N GLY A 77 8.91 -30.48 -12.54
CA GLY A 77 7.84 -29.79 -13.28
C GLY A 77 6.99 -28.90 -12.37
N PHE A 78 6.58 -29.39 -11.20
CA PHE A 78 5.85 -28.59 -10.21
C PHE A 78 6.70 -27.44 -9.64
N ILE A 79 7.99 -27.67 -9.38
CA ILE A 79 8.91 -26.60 -8.93
C ILE A 79 9.04 -25.51 -10.01
N MET A 80 9.18 -25.91 -11.28
CA MET A 80 9.24 -24.98 -12.40
C MET A 80 7.98 -24.12 -12.49
N LEU A 81 6.80 -24.76 -12.51
CA LEU A 81 5.51 -24.07 -12.57
C LEU A 81 5.27 -23.18 -11.36
N GLY A 82 5.60 -23.66 -10.16
CA GLY A 82 5.53 -22.89 -8.92
C GLY A 82 6.40 -21.64 -8.97
N GLY A 83 7.60 -21.74 -9.56
CA GLY A 83 8.47 -20.60 -9.81
C GLY A 83 7.84 -19.53 -10.71
N VAL A 84 7.22 -19.95 -11.82
CA VAL A 84 6.53 -19.03 -12.75
C VAL A 84 5.34 -18.35 -12.07
N VAL A 85 4.52 -19.12 -11.35
CA VAL A 85 3.35 -18.58 -10.62
C VAL A 85 3.78 -17.58 -9.55
N SER A 86 4.85 -17.89 -8.80
CA SER A 86 5.43 -16.96 -7.82
C SER A 86 5.94 -15.67 -8.47
N GLY A 87 6.62 -15.78 -9.62
CA GLY A 87 7.08 -14.64 -10.40
C GLY A 87 5.92 -13.74 -10.85
N LEU A 88 4.84 -14.31 -11.38
CA LEU A 88 3.63 -13.55 -11.75
C LEU A 88 2.94 -12.94 -10.52
N GLY A 89 2.92 -13.66 -9.40
CA GLY A 89 2.41 -13.20 -8.11
C GLY A 89 3.15 -11.98 -7.56
N SER A 90 4.38 -11.69 -8.03
CA SER A 90 5.12 -10.49 -7.64
C SER A 90 4.58 -9.19 -8.27
N ILE A 91 3.89 -9.26 -9.41
CA ILE A 91 3.44 -8.09 -10.18
C ILE A 91 2.50 -7.17 -9.37
N PRO A 92 1.45 -7.68 -8.70
CA PRO A 92 0.58 -6.85 -7.85
C PRO A 92 1.35 -6.10 -6.76
N PHE A 93 2.40 -6.69 -6.19
CA PHE A 93 3.22 -6.04 -5.15
C PHE A 93 4.01 -4.86 -5.72
N PHE A 94 4.56 -4.98 -6.94
CA PHE A 94 5.23 -3.86 -7.60
C PHE A 94 4.26 -2.73 -7.95
N ILE A 95 3.06 -3.06 -8.44
CA ILE A 95 2.01 -2.07 -8.74
C ILE A 95 1.60 -1.33 -7.46
N MET A 96 1.31 -2.06 -6.38
CA MET A 96 0.95 -1.47 -5.09
C MET A 96 2.08 -0.60 -4.52
N SER A 97 3.33 -1.04 -4.67
CA SER A 97 4.50 -0.27 -4.25
C SER A 97 4.57 1.08 -4.98
N GLY A 98 4.38 1.08 -6.29
CA GLY A 98 4.36 2.31 -7.10
C GLY A 98 3.20 3.24 -6.74
N ASN A 99 2.01 2.69 -6.51
CA ASN A 99 0.85 3.47 -6.07
C ASN A 99 1.12 4.16 -4.71
N ASN A 100 1.69 3.43 -3.75
CA ASN A 100 2.02 3.99 -2.44
C ASN A 100 3.15 5.03 -2.51
N ALA A 101 4.12 4.89 -3.42
CA ALA A 101 5.13 5.92 -3.66
C ALA A 101 4.50 7.21 -4.20
N ARG A 102 3.55 7.11 -5.14
CA ARG A 102 2.80 8.26 -5.66
C ARG A 102 1.98 8.94 -4.57
N LYS A 103 1.29 8.17 -3.71
CA LYS A 103 0.56 8.71 -2.55
C LYS A 103 1.46 9.46 -1.58
N ALA A 104 2.66 8.94 -1.33
CA ALA A 104 3.64 9.65 -0.50
C ALA A 104 4.10 10.98 -1.13
N ALA A 105 4.26 11.00 -2.46
CA ALA A 105 4.66 12.19 -3.20
C ALA A 105 3.56 13.26 -3.22
N THR A 106 2.29 12.88 -3.38
CA THR A 106 1.16 13.81 -3.33
C THR A 106 0.98 14.42 -1.94
N ILE A 107 1.23 13.65 -0.87
CA ILE A 107 1.18 14.20 0.50
C ILE A 107 2.31 15.20 0.76
N SER A 108 3.46 15.09 0.07
CA SER A 108 4.48 16.15 0.11
C SER A 108 4.12 17.41 -0.68
N LEU A 109 3.20 17.32 -1.66
CA LEU A 109 2.62 18.48 -2.34
C LEU A 109 1.38 18.92 -1.54
N SER A 110 1.59 19.58 -0.40
CA SER A 110 0.48 20.14 0.36
C SER A 110 -0.01 21.42 -0.34
N ASN A 111 -1.26 21.42 -0.79
CA ASN A 111 -1.96 22.64 -1.20
C ASN A 111 -2.21 23.46 0.07
N GLN A 112 -1.38 24.46 0.33
CA GLN A 112 -1.63 25.41 1.40
C GLN A 112 -2.42 26.57 0.80
N PRO A 113 -3.74 26.67 1.06
CA PRO A 113 -4.49 27.83 0.62
C PRO A 113 -3.88 29.08 1.25
N VAL A 114 -3.46 30.02 0.39
CA VAL A 114 -2.96 31.31 0.86
C VAL A 114 -4.17 32.22 1.02
N PHE A 115 -4.40 32.68 2.24
CA PHE A 115 -5.47 33.63 2.54
C PHE A 115 -4.96 35.04 2.27
N SER A 116 -5.41 35.65 1.18
CA SER A 116 -5.11 37.04 0.86
C SER A 116 -6.26 37.95 1.35
N PRO A 117 -5.98 39.07 2.03
CA PRO A 117 -7.02 40.03 2.39
C PRO A 117 -7.62 40.66 1.13
N MET A 118 -8.96 40.67 1.01
CA MET A 118 -9.63 41.46 -0.02
C MET A 118 -9.57 42.94 0.36
N GLN A 119 -9.07 43.78 -0.54
CA GLN A 119 -9.05 45.24 -0.32
C GLN A 119 -10.48 45.75 -0.09
N GLY A 120 -10.71 46.35 1.08
CA GLY A 120 -12.00 46.94 1.47
C GLY A 120 -13.00 46.00 2.15
N SER A 121 -12.62 44.76 2.50
CA SER A 121 -13.51 43.81 3.20
C SER A 121 -12.77 43.03 4.29
N LEU A 122 -13.49 42.64 5.36
CA LEU A 122 -12.98 41.74 6.41
C LEU A 122 -13.03 40.25 5.98
N VAL A 123 -13.38 39.97 4.73
CA VAL A 123 -13.46 38.63 4.17
C VAL A 123 -12.10 38.23 3.56
N LEU A 124 -11.61 37.05 3.93
CA LEU A 124 -10.39 36.45 3.38
C LEU A 124 -10.73 35.66 2.11
N ASN A 125 -9.97 35.89 1.03
CA ASN A 125 -10.11 35.10 -0.19
C ASN A 125 -9.13 33.92 -0.15
N SER A 126 -9.61 32.71 -0.44
CA SER A 126 -8.81 31.48 -0.44
C SER A 126 -8.25 31.24 -1.84
N GLN A 127 -6.94 31.44 -2.01
CA GLN A 127 -6.26 31.12 -3.26
C GLN A 127 -5.54 29.77 -3.14
N PRO A 128 -5.70 28.85 -4.11
CA PRO A 128 -4.94 27.60 -4.11
C PRO A 128 -3.44 27.91 -4.26
N GLY A 129 -2.62 27.36 -3.37
CA GLY A 129 -1.18 27.58 -3.33
C GLY A 129 -0.42 26.27 -3.19
N LEU A 130 0.54 26.01 -4.07
CA LEU A 130 1.45 24.86 -3.93
C LEU A 130 2.61 25.23 -3.01
N SER A 131 2.77 24.49 -1.90
CA SER A 131 3.94 24.59 -1.03
C SER A 131 4.89 23.42 -1.30
N VAL A 132 6.10 23.71 -1.79
CA VAL A 132 7.14 22.71 -2.05
C VAL A 132 8.22 22.85 -0.97
N LYS A 133 8.31 21.86 -0.08
CA LYS A 133 9.38 21.80 0.93
C LYS A 133 10.52 20.90 0.45
N ILE A 134 11.64 21.53 0.07
CA ILE A 134 12.91 20.85 -0.26
C ILE A 134 13.72 20.78 1.04
N THR A 135 14.08 19.57 1.49
CA THR A 135 14.98 19.34 2.63
C THR A 135 16.28 18.76 2.09
N PHE A 136 17.40 19.45 2.34
CA PHE A 136 18.76 18.97 2.07
C PHE A 136 19.26 18.13 3.25
#